data_AF-A0A3C0EA20-F1
#
_entry.id   AF-A0A3C0EA20-F1
#
_cell.length_a   1.000
_cell.length_b   1.000
_cell.length_c   1.000
_cell.angle_alpha   90.00
_cell.angle_beta   90.00
_cell.angle_gamma   90.00
#
_symmetry.space_group_name_H-M   'P 1'
#
loop_
_entity.id
_entity.type
_entity.pdbx_description
1 polymer ?
#
loop_
_entity_poly.entity_id
_entity_poly.type
_entity_poly.pdbx_seq_one_letter_code
_entity_poly.pdbx_strand_id
1 'polypeptide(L)'
;ENTIRFPDRPLAALVNTSIMDTVGRSLNTSFTTLFVLLALLLMGGPSIRGLLLVVAIGAVAGTYSSIFIASQFIVIWDRGELGKLIGRGKRATTATATMVMSIIGR
;
A
#
# COMPACT_ATOMS: atom_id res chain seq x y z
N GLU A 1 -11.43 -5.41 14.59
CA GLU A 1 -12.84 -5.02 14.86
C GLU A 1 -13.72 -5.09 13.60
N ASN A 2 -13.36 -4.46 12.49
CA ASN A 2 -14.18 -4.47 11.25
C ASN A 2 -14.35 -5.88 10.63
N THR A 3 -13.31 -6.72 10.67
CA THR A 3 -13.29 -8.09 10.11
C THR A 3 -14.14 -9.10 10.87
N ILE A 4 -14.53 -8.79 12.11
CA ILE A 4 -15.33 -9.67 12.98
C ILE A 4 -16.82 -9.32 12.85
N ARG A 5 -17.15 -8.12 12.34
CA ARG A 5 -18.51 -7.56 12.30
C ARG A 5 -19.26 -7.84 10.98
N PHE A 6 -18.55 -8.16 9.89
CA PHE A 6 -19.14 -8.44 8.57
C PHE A 6 -18.47 -9.67 7.89
N PRO A 7 -18.83 -10.90 8.27
CA PRO A 7 -18.24 -12.12 7.72
C PRO A 7 -18.68 -12.42 6.26
N ASP A 8 -19.82 -11.89 5.81
CA ASP A 8 -20.40 -12.18 4.48
C ASP A 8 -19.94 -11.22 3.36
N ARG A 9 -19.14 -10.19 3.67
CA ARG A 9 -18.62 -9.27 2.64
C ARG A 9 -17.24 -9.73 2.16
N PRO A 10 -16.95 -9.68 0.85
CA PRO A 10 -15.61 -9.98 0.35
C PRO A 10 -14.60 -9.07 1.06
N LEU A 11 -13.54 -9.66 1.61
CA LEU A 11 -12.51 -8.95 2.40
C LEU A 11 -11.98 -7.71 1.65
N ALA A 12 -11.86 -7.80 0.32
CA ALA A 12 -11.48 -6.70 -0.55
C ALA A 12 -12.41 -5.47 -0.41
N ALA A 13 -13.73 -5.65 -0.33
CA ALA A 13 -14.67 -4.55 -0.17
C ALA A 13 -14.57 -3.89 1.22
N LEU A 14 -14.30 -4.69 2.24
CA LEU A 14 -14.14 -4.21 3.62
C LEU A 14 -12.82 -3.43 3.80
N VAL A 15 -11.74 -3.94 3.20
CA VAL A 15 -10.42 -3.27 3.16
C VAL A 15 -10.52 -1.97 2.36
N ASN A 16 -11.14 -1.98 1.19
CA ASN A 16 -11.33 -0.77 0.38
C ASN A 16 -12.10 0.32 1.13
N THR A 17 -13.17 -0.05 1.85
CA THR A 17 -13.95 0.91 2.66
C THR A 17 -13.10 1.49 3.79
N SER A 18 -12.34 0.63 4.49
CA SER A 18 -11.48 1.06 5.61
C SER A 18 -10.34 1.98 5.15
N ILE A 19 -9.82 1.77 3.93
CA ILE A 19 -8.81 2.63 3.32
C ILE A 19 -9.42 3.98 2.97
N MET A 20 -10.57 4.01 2.30
CA MET A 20 -11.26 5.27 1.96
C MET A 20 -11.51 6.14 3.20
N ASP A 21 -11.94 5.54 4.31
CA ASP A 21 -12.18 6.24 5.57
C ASP A 21 -10.90 6.82 6.20
N THR A 22 -9.78 6.09 6.09
CA THR A 22 -8.50 6.50 6.70
C THR A 22 -7.75 7.51 5.84
N VAL A 23 -7.89 7.41 4.50
CA VAL A 23 -7.24 8.30 3.52
C VAL A 23 -7.73 9.73 3.65
N GLY A 24 -9.04 9.95 3.87
CA GLY A 24 -9.56 11.31 4.05
C GLY A 24 -8.96 12.02 5.26
N ARG A 25 -8.78 11.31 6.37
CA ARG A 25 -8.18 11.85 7.59
C ARG A 25 -6.68 12.10 7.42
N SER A 26 -5.95 11.16 6.82
CA SER A 26 -4.50 11.29 6.61
C SER A 26 -4.16 12.43 5.63
N LEU A 27 -4.92 12.55 4.53
CA LEU A 27 -4.81 13.67 3.60
C LEU A 27 -5.01 15.01 4.29
N ASN A 28 -6.07 15.12 5.10
CA ASN A 28 -6.36 16.36 5.82
C ASN A 28 -5.18 16.76 6.72
N THR A 29 -4.67 15.83 7.53
CA THR A 29 -3.50 16.12 8.39
C THR A 29 -2.25 16.50 7.59
N SER A 30 -1.98 15.84 6.45
CA SER A 30 -0.83 16.17 5.59
C SER A 30 -0.96 17.54 4.94
N PHE A 31 -2.15 17.94 4.51
CA PHE A 31 -2.39 19.28 3.98
C PHE A 31 -2.17 20.35 5.05
N THR A 32 -2.68 20.13 6.27
CA THR A 32 -2.50 21.09 7.36
C THR A 32 -1.04 21.21 7.77
N THR A 33 -0.27 20.12 7.81
CA THR A 33 1.17 20.19 8.11
C THR A 33 1.95 20.93 7.02
N LEU A 34 1.64 20.71 5.74
CA LEU A 34 2.23 21.47 4.63
C LEU A 34 1.90 22.96 4.71
N PHE A 35 0.66 23.31 5.07
CA PHE A 35 0.24 24.69 5.27
C PHE A 35 1.03 25.36 6.40
N VAL A 36 1.19 24.68 7.54
CA VAL A 36 1.99 25.17 8.67
C VAL A 36 3.46 25.33 8.29
N LEU A 37 4.04 24.36 7.58
CA LEU A 37 5.43 24.44 7.12
C LEU A 37 5.65 25.61 6.15
N LEU A 38 4.69 25.89 5.26
CA LEU A 38 4.74 27.03 4.37
C LEU A 38 4.70 28.35 5.14
N ALA A 39 3.80 28.47 6.12
CA ALA A 39 3.72 29.65 6.98
C ALA A 39 5.02 29.86 7.77
N LEU A 40 5.62 28.79 8.31
CA LEU A 40 6.91 28.84 8.99
C LEU A 40 8.06 29.17 8.06
N LEU A 41 8.02 28.78 6.78
CA LEU A 41 9.08 29.12 5.83
C LEU A 41 9.03 30.62 5.46
N LEU A 42 7.83 31.19 5.35
CA LEU A 42 7.61 32.61 5.05
C LEU A 42 7.91 33.51 6.26
N MET A 43 7.40 33.16 7.45
CA MET A 43 7.55 33.95 8.68
C MET A 43 8.76 33.56 9.55
N GLY A 44 9.38 32.42 9.29
CA GLY A 44 10.49 31.91 10.10
C GLY A 44 11.80 32.68 9.88
N GLY A 45 12.57 32.81 10.97
CA GLY A 45 13.86 33.49 10.96
C GLY A 45 14.98 32.70 10.24
N PRO A 46 16.10 33.37 9.88
CA PRO A 46 17.18 32.79 9.07
C PRO A 46 17.76 31.49 9.64
N SER A 47 17.86 31.39 10.97
CA SER A 47 18.47 30.24 11.64
C SER A 47 17.69 28.93 11.46
N ILE A 48 16.37 28.98 11.27
CA ILE A 48 15.52 27.78 11.14
C ILE A 48 15.08 27.50 9.70
N ARG A 49 15.27 28.45 8.78
CA ARG A 49 14.86 28.30 7.37
C ARG A 49 15.50 27.10 6.69
N GLY A 50 16.78 26.83 6.95
CA GLY A 50 17.47 25.66 6.40
C GLY A 50 16.85 24.33 6.85
N LEU A 51 16.54 24.21 8.15
CA LEU A 51 15.85 23.04 8.70
C LEU A 51 14.45 22.89 8.12
N LEU A 52 13.68 23.99 8.08
CA LEU A 52 12.31 23.99 7.55
C LEU A 52 12.26 23.62 6.07
N LEU A 53 13.25 24.01 5.27
CA LEU A 53 13.37 23.61 3.86
C LEU A 53 13.52 22.10 3.71
N VAL A 54 14.40 21.48 4.50
CA VAL A 54 14.61 20.02 4.49
C VAL A 54 13.34 19.30 4.92
N VAL A 55 12.69 19.77 5.98
CA VAL A 55 11.43 19.19 6.47
C VAL A 55 10.29 19.38 5.47
N ALA A 56 10.20 20.53 4.81
CA ALA A 56 9.20 20.78 3.76
C ALA A 56 9.37 19.83 2.58
N ILE A 57 10.59 19.66 2.08
CA ILE A 57 10.88 18.71 0.99
C ILE A 57 10.55 17.28 1.43
N GLY A 58 10.97 16.88 2.63
CA GLY A 58 10.68 15.55 3.19
C GLY A 58 9.18 15.32 3.39
N ALA A 59 8.43 16.33 3.84
CA ALA A 59 6.99 16.26 4.02
C ALA A 59 6.27 16.12 2.69
N VAL A 60 6.66 16.87 1.65
CA VAL A 60 6.07 16.75 0.30
C VAL A 60 6.35 15.36 -0.29
N ALA A 61 7.61 14.90 -0.25
CA ALA A 61 7.99 13.58 -0.75
C ALA A 61 7.31 12.44 0.02
N GLY A 62 7.24 12.54 1.35
CA GLY A 62 6.61 11.55 2.22
C GLY A 62 5.09 11.49 2.05
N THR A 63 4.44 12.64 1.87
CA THR A 63 2.99 12.73 1.63
C THR A 63 2.62 12.09 0.29
N TYR A 64 3.33 12.46 -0.79
CA TYR A 64 3.09 11.88 -2.12
C TYR A 64 3.36 10.36 -2.12
N SER A 65 4.47 9.92 -1.53
CA SER A 65 4.83 8.50 -1.44
C SER A 65 3.80 7.70 -0.64
N SER A 66 3.39 8.19 0.52
CA SER A 66 2.45 7.46 1.39
C SER A 66 1.06 7.31 0.78
N ILE A 67 0.54 8.32 0.08
CA ILE A 67 -0.81 8.28 -0.50
C ILE A 67 -0.83 7.47 -1.81
N PHE A 68 0.13 7.69 -2.71
CA PHE A 68 0.11 7.07 -4.04
C PHE A 68 0.81 5.71 -4.09
N ILE A 69 1.90 5.51 -3.36
CA ILE A 69 2.64 4.23 -3.42
C ILE A 69 2.01 3.20 -2.50
N ALA A 70 1.64 3.57 -1.26
CA ALA A 70 1.10 2.60 -0.31
C ALA A 70 -0.31 2.09 -0.72
N SER A 71 -1.16 2.95 -1.28
CA SER A 71 -2.48 2.54 -1.77
C SER A 71 -2.39 1.53 -2.93
N GLN A 72 -1.49 1.78 -3.89
CA GLN A 72 -1.25 0.86 -5.01
C GLN A 72 -0.62 -0.46 -4.53
N PHE A 73 0.26 -0.42 -3.54
CA PHE A 73 0.91 -1.61 -2.98
C PHE A 73 -0.09 -2.57 -2.34
N ILE A 74 -1.09 -2.04 -1.62
CA ILE A 74 -2.11 -2.84 -0.95
C ILE A 74 -3.06 -3.51 -1.96
N VAL A 75 -3.35 -2.85 -3.09
CA VAL A 75 -4.17 -3.42 -4.17
C VAL A 75 -3.44 -4.57 -4.87
N ILE A 76 -2.13 -4.43 -5.07
CA ILE A 76 -1.26 -5.49 -5.63
C ILE A 76 -1.17 -6.69 -4.67
N TRP A 77 -1.04 -6.42 -3.37
CA TRP A 77 -1.00 -7.45 -2.35
C TRP A 77 -2.33 -8.21 -2.26
N ASP A 78 -3.46 -7.51 -2.30
CA ASP A 78 -4.82 -8.08 -2.25
C ASP A 78 -5.16 -8.90 -3.51
N ARG A 79 -4.69 -8.47 -4.69
CA ARG A 79 -4.88 -9.24 -5.94
C ARG A 79 -4.18 -10.61 -5.93
N GLY A 80 -3.29 -10.87 -4.97
CA GLY A 80 -2.68 -12.19 -4.76
C GLY A 80 -1.89 -12.73 -5.96
N GLU A 81 -1.46 -11.85 -6.88
CA GLU A 81 -0.77 -12.26 -8.10
C GLU A 81 0.60 -12.88 -7.78
N LEU A 82 1.22 -12.47 -6.67
CA LEU A 82 2.45 -13.08 -6.17
C LEU A 82 2.24 -14.56 -5.75
N GLY A 83 1.10 -14.89 -5.15
CA GLY A 83 0.76 -16.28 -4.80
C GLY A 83 0.35 -17.13 -6.01
N LYS A 84 -0.32 -16.53 -7.00
CA LYS A 84 -0.71 -17.22 -8.25
C LYS A 84 0.48 -17.54 -9.14
N LEU A 85 1.51 -16.69 -9.16
CA LEU A 85 2.75 -16.95 -9.91
C LEU A 85 3.58 -18.08 -9.27
N ILE A 86 3.69 -18.11 -7.95
CA ILE A 86 4.39 -19.18 -7.22
C ILE A 86 3.61 -20.51 -7.25
N GLY A 87 2.27 -20.45 -7.23
CA GLY A 87 1.39 -21.63 -7.29
C GLY A 87 1.30 -22.30 -8.67
N ARG A 88 1.48 -21.55 -9.76
CA ARG A 88 1.49 -22.11 -11.13
C ARG A 88 2.69 -23.03 -11.38
N GLY A 89 3.85 -22.72 -10.80
CA GLY A 89 5.04 -23.58 -10.88
C GLY A 89 4.83 -24.97 -10.27
N LYS A 90 4.09 -25.05 -9.15
CA LYS A 90 3.82 -26.33 -8.47
C LYS A 90 2.89 -27.25 -9.28
N ARG A 91 1.91 -26.71 -10.01
CA ARG A 91 0.99 -27.52 -10.86
C ARG A 91 1.67 -28.10 -12.09
N ALA A 92 2.64 -27.40 -12.69
CA ALA A 92 3.38 -27.90 -13.84
C ALA A 92 4.27 -29.11 -13.47
N THR A 93 4.97 -29.04 -12.33
CA THR A 93 5.84 -30.13 -11.86
C THR A 93 5.03 -31.39 -11.50
N THR A 94 3.85 -31.25 -10.89
CA THR A 94 2.98 -32.39 -10.57
C THR A 94 2.39 -33.03 -11.82
N ALA A 95 2.00 -32.25 -12.83
CA ALA A 95 1.46 -32.79 -14.08
C ALA A 95 2.48 -33.63 -14.86
N THR A 96 3.75 -33.16 -14.95
CA THR A 96 4.82 -33.92 -15.61
C THR A 96 5.17 -35.19 -14.82
N ALA A 97 5.20 -35.12 -13.48
CA ALA A 97 5.45 -36.29 -12.65
C ALA A 97 4.37 -37.37 -12.80
N THR A 98 3.08 -36.99 -12.83
CA THR A 98 1.98 -37.94 -13.07
C THR A 98 2.03 -38.51 -14.49
N MET A 99 2.37 -37.71 -15.49
CA MET A 99 2.47 -38.18 -16.88
C MET A 99 3.62 -39.19 -17.07
N VAL A 100 4.79 -38.92 -16.48
CA VAL A 100 5.93 -39.86 -16.48
C VAL A 100 5.61 -41.14 -15.72
N MET A 101 4.96 -41.05 -14.56
CA MET A 101 4.54 -42.23 -13.79
C MET A 101 3.53 -43.09 -14.55
N SER A 102 2.65 -42.49 -15.36
CA SER A 102 1.70 -43.22 -16.20
C SER A 102 2.33 -43.92 -17.41
N ILE A 103 3.50 -43.46 -17.86
CA ILE A 103 4.25 -44.03 -18.99
C ILE A 103 5.21 -45.14 -18.52
N ILE A 104 5.75 -45.03 -17.31
CA ILE A 104 6.68 -46.03 -16.74
C ILE A 104 5.93 -47.19 -16.05
N GLY A 105 4.66 -46.99 -15.67
CA GLY A 105 3.81 -47.98 -14.97
C GLY A 105 2.97 -48.89 -15.88
N ARG A 106 3.26 -48.96 -17.18
CA ARG A 106 2.70 -49.94 -18.11
C ARG A 106 3.80 -50.73 -18.80
#